data_AF-A0ABD5W1Z3-F1
#
_entry.id   AF-A0ABD5W1Z3-F1
#
_cell.length_a   1.000
_cell.length_b   1.000
_cell.length_c   1.000
_cell.angle_alpha   90.00
_cell.angle_beta   90.00
_cell.angle_gamma   90.00
#
_symmetry.space_group_name_H-M   'P 1'
#
loop_
_entity.id
_entity.type
_entity.pdbx_description
1 polymer ?
#
loop_
_entity_poly.entity_id
_entity_poly.type
_entity_poly.pdbx_seq_one_letter_code
_entity_poly.pdbx_strand_id
1 'polypeptide(L)'
;MTTEGNKELGVAERFVRVSVSIVVMVPVTVFVGYGGWLVLTLTAVLGLYDPETEDGDVLRERLFEWPDRNREVMRTDGYEPLPLRP
;
A
#
# COMPACT_ATOMS: atom_id res chain seq x y z
N MET A 1 -22.56 37.48 35.07
CA MET A 1 -22.00 36.45 34.16
C MET A 1 -20.62 36.10 34.69
N THR A 2 -20.45 34.89 35.24
CA THR A 2 -19.29 34.51 36.07
C THR A 2 -18.06 34.18 35.23
N THR A 3 -16.88 34.47 35.78
CA THR A 3 -15.55 34.27 35.17
C THR A 3 -15.27 32.80 34.81
N GLU A 4 -15.95 31.86 35.47
CA GLU A 4 -15.91 30.41 35.20
C GLU A 4 -16.44 30.06 33.80
N GLY A 5 -17.61 30.60 33.42
CA GLY A 5 -18.20 30.33 32.11
C GLY A 5 -17.38 30.88 30.95
N ASN A 6 -16.64 31.98 31.17
CA ASN A 6 -15.74 32.55 30.17
C ASN A 6 -14.47 31.70 29.97
N LYS A 7 -14.01 31.00 31.02
CA LYS A 7 -12.89 30.04 30.92
C LYS A 7 -13.31 28.76 30.21
N GLU A 8 -14.50 28.22 30.51
CA GLU A 8 -15.06 27.06 29.80
C GLU A 8 -15.22 27.32 28.30
N LEU A 9 -15.76 28.50 27.93
CA LEU A 9 -15.86 28.92 26.54
C LEU A 9 -14.48 28.96 25.85
N GLY A 10 -13.45 29.45 26.53
CA GLY A 10 -12.07 29.47 26.01
C GLY A 10 -11.42 28.08 25.88
N VAL A 11 -11.75 27.16 26.79
CA VAL A 11 -11.30 25.75 26.69
C VAL A 11 -12.00 25.05 25.53
N ALA A 12 -13.32 25.24 25.38
CA ALA A 12 -14.10 24.69 24.28
C ALA A 12 -13.60 25.22 22.93
N GLU A 13 -13.34 26.52 22.81
CA GLU A 13 -12.80 27.14 21.60
C GLU A 13 -11.44 26.55 21.22
N ARG A 14 -10.54 26.38 22.20
CA ARG A 14 -9.24 25.74 21.98
C ARG A 14 -9.39 24.29 21.52
N PHE A 15 -10.34 23.55 22.10
CA PHE A 15 -10.61 22.16 21.73
C PHE A 15 -11.15 22.05 20.30
N VAL A 16 -12.09 22.92 19.93
CA VAL A 16 -12.63 23.00 18.56
C VAL A 16 -11.52 23.32 17.58
N ARG A 17 -10.68 24.32 17.87
CA ARG A 17 -9.57 24.71 17.00
C ARG A 17 -8.55 23.60 16.78
N VAL A 18 -8.19 22.87 17.84
CA VAL A 18 -7.31 21.70 17.75
C VAL A 18 -7.98 20.58 16.94
N SER A 19 -9.26 20.31 17.17
CA SER A 19 -10.02 19.29 16.44
C SER A 19 -10.08 19.61 14.95
N VAL A 20 -10.40 20.86 14.57
CA VAL A 20 -10.38 21.32 13.18
C VAL A 20 -8.98 21.15 12.59
N SER A 21 -7.93 21.53 13.33
CA SER A 21 -6.55 21.35 12.87
C SER A 21 -6.23 19.88 12.59
N ILE A 22 -6.61 18.95 13.46
CA ILE A 22 -6.37 17.52 13.26
C ILE A 22 -7.16 17.02 12.04
N VAL A 23 -8.44 17.35 11.95
CA VAL A 23 -9.33 16.93 10.86
C VAL A 23 -8.85 17.44 9.49
N VAL A 24 -8.21 18.60 9.43
CA VAL A 24 -7.64 19.12 8.18
C VAL A 24 -6.25 18.54 7.90
N MET A 25 -5.39 18.45 8.91
CA MET A 25 -3.99 18.09 8.71
C MET A 25 -3.79 16.59 8.50
N VAL A 26 -4.63 15.74 9.09
CA VAL A 26 -4.57 14.28 8.93
C VAL A 26 -4.88 13.84 7.49
N PRO A 27 -5.98 14.26 6.82
CA PRO A 27 -6.19 13.93 5.42
C PRO A 27 -5.07 14.45 4.53
N VAL A 28 -4.56 15.67 4.76
CA VAL A 28 -3.44 16.19 3.97
C VAL A 28 -2.21 15.30 4.14
N THR A 29 -1.85 14.90 5.36
CA THR A 29 -0.70 14.01 5.58
C THR A 29 -0.94 12.59 5.07
N VAL A 30 -2.16 12.06 5.15
CA VAL A 30 -2.49 10.72 4.63
C VAL A 30 -2.55 10.70 3.10
N PHE A 31 -3.22 11.66 2.47
CA PHE A 31 -3.38 11.67 1.02
C PHE A 31 -2.19 12.28 0.29
N VAL A 32 -1.52 13.29 0.85
CA VAL A 32 -0.33 13.92 0.24
C VAL A 32 0.96 13.28 0.75
N GLY A 33 1.10 13.10 2.07
CA GLY A 33 2.30 12.52 2.68
C GLY A 33 2.42 11.01 2.49
N TYR A 34 1.35 10.26 2.72
CA TYR A 34 1.22 8.85 2.33
C TYR A 34 0.60 8.68 0.92
N GLY A 35 0.64 9.72 0.08
CA GLY A 35 0.16 9.69 -1.31
C GLY A 35 0.80 8.59 -2.16
N GLY A 36 1.94 8.06 -1.72
CA GLY A 36 2.49 6.81 -2.22
C GLY A 36 1.48 5.66 -2.22
N TRP A 37 0.67 5.47 -1.18
CA TRP A 37 -0.32 4.39 -1.15
C TRP A 37 -1.37 4.53 -2.24
N LEU A 38 -1.93 5.73 -2.43
CA LEU A 38 -3.00 5.96 -3.41
C LEU A 38 -2.45 5.83 -4.83
N VAL A 39 -1.26 6.38 -5.09
CA VAL A 39 -0.55 6.21 -6.37
C VAL A 39 -0.22 4.74 -6.63
N LEU A 40 0.38 4.04 -5.66
CA LEU A 40 0.73 2.61 -5.78
C LEU A 40 -0.51 1.74 -5.99
N THR A 41 -1.61 2.04 -5.29
CA THR A 41 -2.89 1.34 -5.45
C THR A 41 -3.47 1.58 -6.84
N LEU A 42 -3.47 2.82 -7.33
CA LEU A 42 -3.91 3.13 -8.69
C LEU A 42 -3.05 2.43 -9.74
N THR A 43 -1.73 2.46 -9.61
CA THR A 43 -0.83 1.77 -10.55
C THR A 43 -1.04 0.25 -10.53
N ALA A 44 -1.29 -0.34 -9.35
CA ALA A 44 -1.54 -1.76 -9.20
C ALA A 44 -2.91 -2.18 -9.79
N VAL A 45 -3.97 -1.41 -9.53
CA VAL A 45 -5.33 -1.69 -10.02
C VAL A 45 -5.43 -1.49 -11.53
N LEU A 46 -4.80 -0.44 -12.07
CA LEU A 46 -4.84 -0.14 -13.50
C LEU A 46 -3.88 -1.03 -14.32
N GLY A 47 -3.11 -1.91 -13.68
CA GLY A 47 -2.18 -2.81 -14.35
C GLY A 47 -1.12 -2.06 -15.16
N LEU A 48 -0.77 -0.85 -14.76
CA LEU A 48 0.00 0.09 -15.59
C LEU A 48 1.43 -0.39 -15.89
N TYR A 49 1.95 -1.31 -15.09
CA TYR A 49 3.26 -1.90 -15.26
C TYR A 49 3.25 -3.35 -14.76
N ASP A 50 3.44 -4.28 -15.68
CA ASP A 50 3.83 -5.66 -15.37
C ASP A 50 5.20 -5.88 -16.01
N PRO A 51 6.28 -6.05 -15.22
CA PRO A 51 7.60 -6.21 -15.78
C PRO A 51 7.70 -7.51 -16.59
N GLU A 52 8.39 -7.44 -17.72
CA GLU A 52 8.74 -8.62 -18.51
C GLU A 52 10.08 -9.18 -18.04
N THR A 53 10.24 -10.49 -18.15
CA THR A 53 11.49 -11.20 -17.89
C THR A 53 12.45 -11.07 -19.07
N GLU A 54 13.71 -11.51 -18.92
CA GLU A 54 14.72 -11.44 -19.99
C GLU A 54 14.29 -12.19 -21.27
N ASP A 55 13.37 -13.15 -21.14
CA ASP A 55 12.82 -13.96 -22.22
C ASP A 55 11.53 -13.38 -22.82
N GLY A 56 11.03 -12.25 -22.30
CA GLY A 56 9.80 -11.58 -22.75
C GLY A 56 8.51 -12.05 -22.09
N ASP A 57 8.57 -13.01 -21.15
CA ASP A 57 7.38 -13.45 -20.41
C ASP A 57 7.01 -12.42 -19.33
N VAL A 58 5.71 -12.24 -19.08
CA VAL A 58 5.21 -11.41 -17.98
C VAL A 58 5.62 -12.02 -16.64
N LEU A 59 6.31 -11.24 -15.79
CA LEU A 59 6.83 -11.70 -14.50
C LEU A 59 5.72 -12.29 -13.61
N ARG A 60 4.54 -11.68 -13.60
CA ARG A 60 3.39 -12.17 -12.83
C ARG A 60 3.00 -13.60 -13.20
N GLU A 61 2.92 -13.90 -14.49
CA GLU A 61 2.54 -15.23 -14.97
C GLU A 61 3.61 -16.25 -14.58
N ARG A 62 4.88 -15.89 -14.76
CA ARG A 62 6.01 -16.73 -14.32
C ARG A 62 5.98 -17.03 -12.83
N LEU A 63 5.79 -16.01 -11.99
CA LEU A 63 5.67 -16.13 -10.54
C LEU A 63 4.47 -16.97 -10.13
N PHE A 64 3.34 -16.83 -10.83
CA PHE A 64 2.12 -17.57 -10.53
C PHE A 64 2.28 -19.07 -10.78
N GLU A 65 2.95 -19.44 -11.88
CA GLU A 65 3.19 -20.84 -12.26
C GLU A 65 4.40 -21.46 -11.55
N TRP A 66 5.30 -20.66 -10.99
CA TRP A 66 6.54 -21.12 -10.37
C TRP A 66 6.35 -22.20 -9.29
N PRO A 67 5.38 -22.09 -8.35
CA PRO A 67 5.19 -23.09 -7.31
C PRO A 67 4.86 -24.48 -7.85
N ASP A 68 4.02 -24.56 -8.88
CA ASP A 68 3.61 -25.83 -9.46
C ASP A 68 4.75 -26.47 -10.26
N ARG A 69 5.45 -25.69 -11.09
CA ARG A 69 6.66 -26.13 -11.80
C ARG A 69 7.75 -26.60 -10.83
N ASN A 70 7.99 -25.86 -9.76
CA ASN A 70 8.96 -26.24 -8.75
C ASN A 70 8.53 -27.51 -8.00
N ARG A 71 7.23 -27.67 -7.71
CA ARG A 71 6.70 -28.91 -7.09
C ARG A 71 6.89 -30.12 -8.00
N GLU A 72 6.74 -29.98 -9.30
CA GLU A 72 6.98 -31.05 -10.27
C GLU A 72 8.45 -31.49 -10.27
N VAL A 73 9.40 -30.56 -10.27
CA VAL A 73 10.83 -30.89 -10.18
C VAL A 73 11.20 -31.52 -8.84
N MET A 74 10.59 -31.08 -7.74
CA MET A 74 10.80 -31.70 -6.43
C MET A 74 10.25 -33.14 -6.36
N ARG A 75 9.26 -33.50 -7.20
CA ARG A 75 8.75 -34.88 -7.30
C ARG A 75 9.65 -35.80 -8.11
N THR A 76 10.61 -35.26 -8.86
CA THR A 76 11.62 -36.04 -9.57
C THR A 76 12.93 -36.13 -8.78
N ASP A 77 12.90 -35.87 -7.47
CA ASP A 77 14.09 -35.84 -6.61
C ASP A 77 15.23 -34.93 -7.14
N GLY A 78 14.89 -33.91 -7.94
CA GLY A 78 15.86 -32.99 -8.54
C GLY A 78 16.64 -33.56 -9.73
N TYR A 79 16.20 -34.68 -10.32
CA TYR A 79 16.78 -35.22 -11.54
C TYR A 79 16.37 -34.44 -12.81
N GLU A 80 15.28 -33.69 -12.75
CA GLU A 80 14.89 -32.78 -13.84
C GLU A 80 15.53 -31.40 -13.68
N PRO A 81 15.77 -30.67 -14.79
CA PRO A 81 16.24 -29.29 -14.75
C PRO A 81 15.31 -28.41 -13.92
N LEU A 82 15.90 -27.48 -13.16
CA LEU A 82 15.11 -26.46 -12.46
C LEU A 82 14.28 -25.66 -13.46
N PRO A 83 13.05 -25.26 -13.07
CA PRO A 83 12.25 -24.40 -13.93
C PRO A 83 12.95 -23.04 -14.11
N LEU A 84 12.59 -22.34 -15.18
CA LEU A 84 13.11 -20.99 -15.47
C LEU A 84 12.75 -20.02 -14.36
N ARG A 85 13.79 -19.42 -13.75
CA ARG A 85 13.62 -18.51 -12.61
C ARG A 85 12.56 -17.44 -12.91
N PRO A 86 11.73 -17.10 -11.91
CA PRO A 86 10.77 -16.04 -12.06
C PRO A 86 11.51 -14.72 -12.31
#